data_AF-A0A3D2J2H9-F1
#
_entry.id   AF-A0A3D2J2H9-F1
#
_cell.length_a   1.000
_cell.length_b   1.000
_cell.length_c   1.000
_cell.angle_alpha   90.00
_cell.angle_beta   90.00
_cell.angle_gamma   90.00
#
_symmetry.space_group_name_H-M   'P 1'
#
loop_
_entity.id
_entity.type
_entity.pdbx_description
1 polymer ?
#
loop_
_entity_poly.entity_id
_entity_poly.type
_entity_poly.pdbx_seq_one_letter_code
_entity_poly.pdbx_strand_id
1 'polypeptide(L)'
;MFELISKYKPAGDQPEAIKELVEGINEGKRDQVLLGATGTGKTFTIANVIASVNKPTLVLAHNKTLAGQLYAEFKELFPNNKVELFISYYDYDL
;
A
#
# COMPACT_ATOMS: atom_id res chain seq x y z
N MET A 1 11.99 4.47 -9.40
CA MET A 1 10.98 3.52 -9.86
C MET A 1 10.75 2.52 -8.75
N PHE A 2 9.50 2.30 -8.34
CA PHE A 2 9.16 1.22 -7.40
C PHE A 2 9.09 -0.10 -8.14
N GLU A 3 9.74 -1.13 -7.59
CA GLU A 3 9.84 -2.46 -8.18
C GLU A 3 8.99 -3.43 -7.34
N LEU A 4 7.78 -3.70 -7.81
CA LEU A 4 6.86 -4.62 -7.16
C LEU A 4 7.25 -6.07 -7.49
N ILE A 5 7.63 -6.83 -6.47
CA ILE A 5 7.96 -8.25 -6.58
C ILE A 5 6.84 -9.09 -5.96
N SER A 6 6.23 -9.96 -6.76
CA SER A 6 5.21 -10.90 -6.28
C SER A 6 5.11 -12.12 -7.21
N LYS A 7 4.76 -13.28 -6.64
CA LYS A 7 4.41 -14.48 -7.41
C LYS A 7 2.97 -14.43 -7.96
N TYR A 8 2.17 -13.51 -7.44
CA TYR A 8 0.75 -13.36 -7.76
C TYR A 8 0.54 -12.17 -8.70
N LYS A 9 -0.49 -12.26 -9.54
CA LYS A 9 -0.98 -11.14 -10.35
C LYS A 9 -2.28 -10.61 -9.77
N PRO A 10 -2.63 -9.33 -9.97
CA PRO A 10 -3.94 -8.81 -9.59
C PRO A 10 -5.07 -9.68 -10.16
N ALA A 11 -6.06 -10.00 -9.32
CA ALA A 11 -7.17 -10.88 -9.67
C ALA A 11 -8.49 -10.39 -9.05
N GLY A 12 -9.62 -10.94 -9.50
CA GLY A 12 -10.95 -10.48 -9.09
C GLY A 12 -11.15 -9.00 -9.45
N ASP A 13 -11.60 -8.19 -8.50
CA ASP A 13 -11.86 -6.76 -8.70
C ASP A 13 -10.59 -5.88 -8.58
N GLN A 14 -9.44 -6.47 -8.24
CA GLN A 14 -8.20 -5.71 -8.05
C GLN A 14 -7.74 -4.96 -9.31
N PRO A 15 -7.75 -5.54 -10.53
CA PRO A 15 -7.27 -4.84 -11.73
C PRO A 15 -8.02 -3.54 -12.01
N GLU A 16 -9.35 -3.54 -11.90
CA GLU A 16 -10.16 -2.33 -12.14
C GLU A 16 -9.94 -1.31 -11.02
N ALA A 17 -9.93 -1.74 -9.75
CA ALA A 17 -9.65 -0.85 -8.64
C ALA A 17 -8.26 -0.17 -8.74
N ILE A 18 -7.23 -0.91 -9.18
CA ILE A 18 -5.90 -0.34 -9.44
C ILE A 18 -5.98 0.73 -10.53
N LYS A 19 -6.63 0.40 -11.65
CA LYS A 19 -6.76 1.28 -12.80
C LYS A 19 -7.47 2.59 -12.42
N GLU A 20 -8.64 2.51 -11.78
CA GLU A 20 -9.42 3.68 -11.37
C GLU A 20 -8.63 4.60 -10.41
N LEU A 21 -7.93 4.03 -9.43
CA LEU A 21 -7.11 4.79 -8.48
C LEU A 21 -5.93 5.48 -9.18
N VAL A 22 -5.25 4.78 -10.09
CA VAL A 22 -4.13 5.33 -10.87
C VAL A 22 -4.60 6.46 -11.77
N GLU A 23 -5.70 6.27 -12.50
CA GLU A 23 -6.32 7.30 -13.34
C GLU A 23 -6.69 8.52 -12.51
N GLY A 24 -7.36 8.33 -11.37
CA GLY A 24 -7.69 9.44 -10.48
C GLY A 24 -6.49 10.22 -9.97
N ILE A 25 -5.38 9.54 -9.64
CA ILE A 25 -4.13 10.22 -9.23
C ILE A 25 -3.54 11.03 -10.40
N ASN A 26 -3.60 10.50 -11.62
CA ASN A 26 -3.06 11.15 -12.82
C ASN A 26 -3.93 12.34 -13.27
N GLU A 27 -5.24 12.27 -13.05
CA GLU A 27 -6.19 13.37 -13.26
C GLU A 27 -6.11 14.46 -12.17
N GLY A 28 -5.33 14.23 -11.10
CA GLY A 28 -5.18 15.17 -9.99
C GLY A 28 -6.34 15.14 -8.98
N LYS A 29 -7.14 14.07 -8.93
CA LYS A 29 -8.12 13.86 -7.87
C LYS A 29 -7.39 13.79 -6.53
N ARG A 30 -7.74 14.70 -5.62
CA ARG A 30 -7.10 14.80 -4.30
C ARG A 30 -7.49 13.66 -3.38
N ASP A 31 -8.78 13.35 -3.34
CA ASP A 31 -9.37 12.37 -2.43
C ASP A 31 -9.98 11.21 -3.22
N GLN A 32 -9.65 9.98 -2.83
CA GLN A 32 -10.17 8.76 -3.43
C GLN A 32 -10.35 7.69 -2.34
N VAL A 33 -11.33 6.81 -2.52
CA VAL A 33 -11.66 5.76 -1.53
C VAL A 33 -11.65 4.41 -2.22
N LEU A 34 -10.83 3.48 -1.72
CA LEU A 34 -10.88 2.07 -2.10
C LEU A 34 -11.91 1.34 -1.23
N LEU A 35 -13.08 1.05 -1.78
CA LEU A 35 -14.09 0.21 -1.12
C LEU A 35 -13.73 -1.28 -1.28
N GLY A 36 -12.85 -1.77 -0.42
CA GLY A 36 -12.41 -3.18 -0.45
C GLY A 36 -12.91 -3.99 0.75
N ALA A 37 -13.60 -5.11 0.49
CA ALA A 37 -13.98 -6.06 1.54
C ALA A 37 -12.77 -6.64 2.30
N THR A 38 -12.99 -7.22 3.47
CA THR A 38 -11.93 -7.93 4.21
C THR A 38 -11.49 -9.17 3.44
N GLY A 39 -10.18 -9.43 3.40
CA GLY A 39 -9.62 -10.58 2.68
C GLY A 39 -9.39 -10.38 1.17
N THR A 40 -9.71 -9.22 0.59
CA THR A 40 -9.54 -8.97 -0.85
C THR A 40 -8.12 -8.53 -1.26
N GLY A 41 -7.16 -8.56 -0.34
CA GLY A 41 -5.76 -8.20 -0.64
C GLY A 41 -5.53 -6.70 -0.85
N LYS A 42 -6.17 -5.83 -0.05
CA LYS A 42 -6.06 -4.36 -0.17
C LYS A 42 -4.61 -3.85 -0.21
N THR A 43 -3.70 -4.41 0.59
CA THR A 43 -2.28 -4.02 0.56
C THR A 43 -1.67 -4.27 -0.81
N PHE A 44 -1.95 -5.41 -1.43
CA PHE A 44 -1.45 -5.73 -2.77
C PHE A 44 -2.05 -4.80 -3.84
N THR A 45 -3.35 -4.48 -3.75
CA THR A 45 -3.97 -3.45 -4.61
C THR A 45 -3.24 -2.11 -4.49
N ILE A 46 -3.02 -1.61 -3.28
CA ILE A 46 -2.33 -0.34 -3.04
C ILE A 46 -0.86 -0.40 -3.48
N ALA A 47 -0.17 -1.52 -3.30
CA ALA A 47 1.19 -1.70 -3.80
C ALA A 47 1.27 -1.57 -5.34
N ASN A 48 0.32 -2.16 -6.08
CA ASN A 48 0.25 -1.99 -7.52
C ASN A 48 0.01 -0.52 -7.92
N VAL A 49 -0.83 0.21 -7.17
CA VAL A 49 -1.04 1.65 -7.39
C VAL A 49 0.25 2.43 -7.17
N ILE A 50 0.94 2.21 -6.04
CA ILE A 50 2.24 2.85 -5.72
C ILE A 50 3.27 2.60 -6.81
N ALA A 51 3.39 1.34 -7.28
CA ALA A 51 4.30 0.96 -8.33
C ALA A 51 3.99 1.69 -9.65
N SER A 52 2.71 1.81 -10.01
CA SER A 52 2.25 2.42 -11.24
C SER A 52 2.43 3.94 -11.26
N VAL A 53 2.10 4.64 -10.17
CA VAL A 53 2.23 6.11 -10.11
C VAL A 53 3.65 6.56 -9.79
N ASN A 54 4.47 5.68 -9.21
CA ASN A 54 5.87 5.90 -8.88
C ASN A 54 6.13 7.19 -8.06
N LYS A 55 5.33 7.41 -7.02
CA LYS A 55 5.44 8.57 -6.11
C LYS A 55 5.85 8.11 -4.71
N PRO A 56 6.71 8.87 -3.98
CA PRO A 56 6.92 8.65 -2.55
C PRO A 56 5.58 8.64 -1.82
N THR A 57 5.35 7.62 -1.00
CA THR A 57 4.03 7.35 -0.40
C THR A 57 4.17 7.20 1.12
N LEU A 58 3.24 7.81 1.87
CA LEU A 58 3.10 7.65 3.30
C LEU A 58 1.84 6.83 3.59
N VAL A 59 1.99 5.71 4.29
CA VAL A 59 0.87 4.86 4.73
C VAL A 59 0.66 5.12 6.22
N LEU A 60 -0.54 5.56 6.59
CA LEU A 60 -0.93 5.82 7.97
C LEU A 60 -1.77 4.66 8.51
N ALA A 61 -1.38 4.12 9.66
CA ALA A 61 -2.11 3.09 10.37
C ALA A 61 -2.55 3.61 11.74
N HIS A 62 -3.72 3.19 12.21
CA HIS A 62 -4.30 3.68 13.46
C HIS A 62 -3.71 3.04 14.73
N ASN A 63 -2.85 2.03 14.60
CA ASN A 63 -2.17 1.39 15.73
C ASN A 63 -0.82 0.78 15.33
N LYS A 64 0.05 0.52 16.33
CA LYS A 64 1.39 -0.03 16.15
C LYS A 64 1.39 -1.43 15.52
N THR A 65 0.44 -2.30 15.90
CA THR A 65 0.34 -3.67 15.37
C THR A 65 0.08 -3.69 13.87
N LEU A 66 -0.91 -2.92 13.40
CA LEU A 66 -1.24 -2.80 11.98
C LEU A 66 -0.12 -2.10 11.21
N ALA A 67 0.54 -1.10 11.80
CA ALA A 67 1.71 -0.47 11.20
C ALA A 67 2.84 -1.49 10.94
N GLY A 68 3.13 -2.36 11.92
CA GLY A 68 4.10 -3.43 11.79
C GLY A 68 3.73 -4.46 10.72
N GLN A 69 2.45 -4.86 10.65
CA GLN A 69 1.95 -5.77 9.62
C GLN A 69 2.11 -5.19 8.21
N LEU A 70 1.64 -3.95 8.00
CA LEU A 70 1.77 -3.26 6.71
C LEU A 70 3.23 -3.07 6.32
N TYR A 71 4.10 -2.71 7.27
CA TYR A 71 5.54 -2.60 7.02
C TYR A 71 6.14 -3.91 6.50
N ALA A 72 5.82 -5.04 7.14
CA ALA A 72 6.29 -6.35 6.71
C ALA A 72 5.78 -6.71 5.30
N GLU A 73 4.48 -6.52 5.05
CA GLU A 73 3.87 -6.77 3.74
C GLU A 73 4.50 -5.91 2.63
N PHE A 74 4.70 -4.60 2.88
CA PHE A 74 5.35 -3.73 1.91
C PHE A 74 6.83 -4.04 1.72
N LYS A 75 7.54 -4.49 2.76
CA LYS A 75 8.94 -4.94 2.63
C LYS A 75 9.06 -6.17 1.74
N GLU A 76 8.12 -7.10 1.83
CA GLU A 76 8.08 -8.28 0.96
C GLU A 76 7.75 -7.89 -0.49
N LEU A 77 6.80 -6.97 -0.68
CA LEU A 77 6.38 -6.52 -2.01
C LEU A 77 7.39 -5.60 -2.70
N PHE A 78 8.19 -4.84 -1.96
CA PHE A 78 9.18 -3.90 -2.48
C PHE A 78 10.58 -4.12 -1.89
N PRO A 79 11.18 -5.32 -2.07
CA PRO A 79 12.44 -5.68 -1.41
C PRO A 79 13.62 -4.82 -1.89
N ASN A 80 13.51 -4.28 -3.10
CA ASN A 80 14.54 -3.44 -3.74
C ASN A 80 14.31 -1.93 -3.54
N ASN A 81 13.29 -1.54 -2.76
CA ASN A 81 13.01 -0.13 -2.45
C ASN A 81 13.15 0.16 -0.94
N LYS A 82 13.26 1.45 -0.61
CA LYS A 82 13.26 1.92 0.79
C LYS A 82 11.85 1.90 1.36
N VAL A 83 11.55 0.84 2.10
CA VAL A 83 10.36 0.71 2.95
C VAL A 83 10.84 0.92 4.39
N GLU A 84 10.27 1.90 5.07
CA GLU A 84 10.68 2.35 6.41
C GLU A 84 9.48 2.37 7.36
N LEU A 85 9.72 2.18 8.65
CA LEU A 85 8.70 2.26 9.70
C LEU A 85 8.98 3.48 10.59
N PHE A 86 7.98 4.35 10.75
CA PHE A 86 8.06 5.51 11.62
C PHE A 86 6.95 5.46 12.68
N ILE A 87 7.31 5.10 13.90
CA ILE A 87 6.42 5.01 15.07
C ILE A 87 7.07 5.64 16.29
N SER A 88 6.27 5.98 17.30
CA SER A 88 6.82 6.41 18.60
C SER A 88 7.72 5.33 19.19
N TYR A 89 8.93 5.72 19.59
CA TYR A 89 9.91 4.86 20.26
C TYR A 89 9.65 4.73 21.77
N TYR A 90 8.64 5.42 22.29
CA TYR A 90 8.21 5.28 23.68
C TYR A 90 7.33 4.04 23.83
N ASP A 91 7.70 3.20 24.80
CA ASP A 91 6.85 2.14 25.33
C ASP A 91 5.89 2.77 26.35
N TYR A 92 4.64 2.96 25.93
CA TYR A 92 3.53 3.36 26.81
C TYR A 92 2.75 2.15 27.36
N ASP A 93 3.27 0.93 27.12
CA ASP A 93 2.67 -0.35 27.54
C ASP A 93 3.25 -0.87 28.87
N LEU A 94 3.87 0.02 29.68
CA LEU A 94 4.35 -0.22 31.05
C LEU A 94 3.61 0.65 32.06
#